data_AF-A0A5Y2SED2-F1
#
_entry.id   AF-A0A5Y2SED2-F1
#
_cell.length_a   1.000
_cell.length_b   1.000
_cell.length_c   1.000
_cell.angle_alpha   90.00
_cell.angle_beta   90.00
_cell.angle_gamma   90.00
#
_symmetry.space_group_name_H-M   'P 1'
#
loop_
_entity.id
_entity.type
_entity.pdbx_description
1 polymer ?
#
loop_
_entity_poly.entity_id
_entity_poly.type
_entity_poly.pdbx_seq_one_letter_code
_entity_poly.pdbx_strand_id
1 'polypeptide(L)' 'MQNKPTPEEVKNARIAAGLTLKEAADIFGYQLNSWQMKESAGKASRSLSVGEYQYLLLLANMHPVYQLVKK' A
#
# COMPACT_ATOMS: atom_id res chain seq x y z
N MET A 1 -9.04 -10.83 -12.74
CA MET A 1 -7.59 -10.65 -12.52
C MET A 1 -7.42 -9.29 -11.86
N GLN A 2 -6.82 -9.20 -10.67
CA GLN A 2 -6.54 -7.90 -10.05
C GLN A 2 -5.31 -7.27 -10.72
N ASN A 3 -5.44 -6.02 -11.14
CA ASN A 3 -4.35 -5.25 -11.71
C ASN A 3 -3.48 -4.67 -10.60
N LYS A 4 -2.23 -4.31 -10.94
CA LYS A 4 -1.34 -3.59 -10.02
C LYS A 4 -1.97 -2.23 -9.65
N PRO A 5 -1.87 -1.78 -8.40
CA PRO A 5 -2.43 -0.50 -8.00
C PRO A 5 -1.69 0.66 -8.66
N THR A 6 -2.41 1.75 -8.87
CA THR A 6 -1.84 3.04 -9.20
C THR A 6 -1.15 3.66 -7.99
N PRO A 7 -0.19 4.58 -8.18
CA PRO A 7 0.45 5.30 -7.08
C PRO A 7 -0.54 6.03 -6.15
N GLU A 8 -1.62 6.57 -6.72
CA GLU A 8 -2.67 7.26 -5.98
C GLU A 8 -3.48 6.29 -5.10
N GLU A 9 -3.82 5.11 -5.62
CA GLU A 9 -4.48 4.05 -4.84
C GLU A 9 -3.62 3.58 -3.67
N VAL A 10 -2.30 3.44 -3.86
CA VAL A 10 -1.36 3.09 -2.77
C VAL A 10 -1.34 4.18 -1.70
N LYS A 11 -1.24 5.45 -2.12
CA LYS A 11 -1.24 6.60 -1.20
C LYS A 11 -2.54 6.68 -0.40
N ASN A 12 -3.68 6.57 -1.06
CA ASN A 12 -4.99 6.64 -0.42
C ASN A 12 -5.18 5.51 0.58
N ALA A 13 -4.81 4.27 0.21
CA ALA A 13 -4.87 3.14 1.12
C ALA A 13 -3.94 3.29 2.33
N ARG A 14 -2.72 3.82 2.15
CA ARG A 14 -1.82 4.11 3.28
C ARG A 14 -2.43 5.11 4.26
N ILE A 15 -2.98 6.21 3.75
CA ILE A 15 -3.61 7.25 4.58
C ILE A 15 -4.81 6.66 5.33
N ALA A 16 -5.64 5.86 4.67
CA ALA A 16 -6.79 5.19 5.29
C ALA A 16 -6.35 4.17 6.37
N ALA A 17 -5.21 3.50 6.20
CA ALA A 17 -4.60 2.67 7.22
C ALA A 17 -4.00 3.45 8.40
N GLY A 18 -4.01 4.79 8.37
CA GLY A 18 -3.43 5.64 9.41
C GLY A 18 -1.89 5.60 9.47
N LEU A 19 -1.23 5.12 8.42
CA LEU A 19 0.21 4.91 8.40
C LEU A 19 0.95 6.15 7.85
N THR A 20 2.05 6.52 8.49
CA THR A 20 3.05 7.41 7.90
C THR A 20 3.80 6.71 6.77
N LEU A 21 4.51 7.50 5.93
CA LEU A 21 5.38 6.93 4.88
C LEU A 21 6.45 5.98 5.45
N LYS A 22 7.00 6.31 6.63
CA LYS A 22 8.03 5.50 7.28
C LYS A 22 7.45 4.20 7.83
N GLU A 23 6.32 4.25 8.54
CA GLU A 23 5.68 3.04 9.07
C GLU A 23 5.25 2.10 7.95
N ALA A 24 4.72 2.64 6.85
CA ALA A 24 4.38 1.83 5.69
C ALA A 24 5.62 1.21 5.04
N ALA A 25 6.73 1.96 4.91
CA ALA A 25 7.97 1.40 4.43
C ALA A 25 8.48 0.27 5.35
N ASP A 26 8.46 0.47 6.67
CA ASP A 26 8.92 -0.50 7.66
C ASP A 26 8.06 -1.78 7.66
N ILE A 27 6.72 -1.66 7.62
CA ILE A 27 5.77 -2.79 7.58
C ILE A 27 5.98 -3.66 6.33
N PHE A 28 6.25 -3.02 5.20
CA PHE A 28 6.39 -3.70 3.91
C PHE A 28 7.86 -4.06 3.58
N GLY A 29 8.80 -3.79 4.48
CA GLY A 29 10.22 -4.13 4.31
C GLY A 29 10.94 -3.29 3.24
N TYR A 30 10.50 -2.06 3.01
CA TYR A 30 11.11 -1.11 2.07
C TYR A 30 11.91 -0.02 2.79
N GLN A 31 12.87 0.57 2.08
CA GLN A 31 13.42 1.86 2.46
C GLN A 31 12.39 2.98 2.20
N LEU A 32 12.42 4.05 3.00
CA LEU A 32 11.50 5.20 2.88
C LEU A 32 11.43 5.76 1.46
N ASN A 33 12.58 6.01 0.81
CA ASN A 33 12.62 6.51 -0.56
C ASN A 33 11.99 5.52 -1.56
N SER A 34 12.24 4.22 -1.36
CA SER A 34 11.60 3.19 -2.19
C SER A 34 10.08 3.24 -2.07
N TRP A 35 9.54 3.44 -0.86
CA TRP A 35 8.11 3.61 -0.63
C TRP A 35 7.56 4.89 -1.29
N GLN A 36 8.24 6.03 -1.12
CA GLN A 36 7.85 7.30 -1.75
C GLN A 36 7.74 7.19 -3.27
N MET A 37 8.63 6.42 -3.90
CA MET A 37 8.57 6.17 -5.35
C MET A 37 7.35 5.35 -5.77
N LYS A 38 6.79 4.51 -4.89
CA LYS A 38 5.55 3.75 -5.16
C LYS A 38 4.33 4.66 -5.18
N GLU A 39 4.32 5.69 -4.34
CA GLU A 39 3.25 6.71 -4.29
C GLU A 39 3.44 7.86 -5.29
N SER A 40 4.59 7.89 -5.97
CA SER A 40 4.90 8.92 -6.97
C SER A 40 4.45 8.48 -8.37
N ALA A 41 3.79 9.38 -9.12
CA ALA A 41 3.30 9.14 -10.48
C ALA A 41 4.39 9.12 -11.58
N GLY A 42 5.66 8.91 -11.22
CA GLY A 42 6.79 8.98 -12.15
C GLY A 42 6.97 7.71 -13.00
N LYS A 43 7.62 7.84 -14.17
CA LYS A 43 7.94 6.73 -15.10
C LYS A 43 8.79 5.59 -14.48
N ALA A 44 9.44 5.84 -13.34
CA ALA A 44 10.22 4.85 -12.59
C ALA A 44 9.43 4.24 -11.41
N SER A 45 8.14 4.54 -11.27
CA SER A 45 7.29 4.04 -10.18
C SER A 45 7.16 2.53 -10.25
N ARG A 46 7.81 1.84 -9.30
CA ARG A 46 7.62 0.41 -9.08
C ARG A 46 6.39 0.22 -8.19
N SER A 47 5.24 0.04 -8.81
CA SER A 47 3.99 -0.27 -8.10
C SER A 47 4.15 -1.48 -7.15
N LEU A 48 3.32 -1.53 -6.11
CA LEU A 48 3.21 -2.71 -5.24
C LEU A 48 2.79 -3.94 -6.07
N SER A 49 3.23 -5.11 -5.64
CA SER A 49 2.62 -6.34 -6.11
C SER A 49 1.15 -6.38 -5.67
N VAL A 50 0.35 -7.18 -6.37
CA VAL A 50 -1.08 -7.33 -6.05
C VAL A 50 -1.27 -7.83 -4.61
N GLY A 51 -0.42 -8.76 -4.14
CA GLY A 51 -0.49 -9.29 -2.78
C GLY A 51 -0.18 -8.24 -1.71
N GLU A 52 0.88 -7.45 -1.91
CA GLU A 52 1.19 -6.33 -1.00
C GLU A 52 0.05 -5.31 -0.96
N TYR A 53 -0.54 -4.99 -2.12
CA TYR A 53 -1.66 -4.07 -2.14
C TYR A 53 -2.90 -4.63 -1.42
N GLN A 54 -3.23 -5.91 -1.58
CA GLN A 54 -4.30 -6.55 -0.81
C GLN A 54 -4.04 -6.47 0.70
N TYR A 55 -2.80 -6.68 1.13
CA TYR A 55 -2.43 -6.52 2.53
C TYR A 55 -2.58 -5.07 3.02
N LEU A 56 -2.19 -4.09 2.22
CA LEU A 56 -2.40 -2.67 2.54
C LEU A 56 -3.89 -2.34 2.68
N LEU A 57 -4.73 -2.87 1.78
CA LEU A 57 -6.18 -2.72 1.87
C LEU A 57 -6.77 -3.35 3.13
N LEU A 58 -6.22 -4.48 3.59
CA LEU A 58 -6.64 -5.11 4.86
C LEU A 58 -6.32 -4.21 6.06
N LEU A 59 -5.11 -3.63 6.10
CA LEU A 59 -4.71 -2.68 7.13
C LEU A 59 -5.56 -1.40 7.09
N ALA A 60 -5.95 -0.96 5.89
CA ALA A 60 -6.83 0.18 5.66
C ALA A 60 -8.31 -0.09 5.95
N ASN A 61 -8.68 -1.34 6.27
CA ASN A 61 -10.07 -1.78 6.35
C ASN A 61 -10.90 -1.48 5.08
N MET A 62 -10.23 -1.50 3.91
CA MET A 62 -10.79 -1.22 2.58
C MET A 62 -10.83 -2.46 1.67
N HIS A 63 -10.40 -3.62 2.16
CA HIS A 63 -10.33 -4.82 1.34
C HIS A 63 -11.76 -5.31 0.99
N PRO A 64 -12.07 -5.56 -0.30
CA PRO A 64 -13.45 -5.76 -0.75
C PRO A 64 -14.11 -7.06 -0.25
N VAL A 65 -13.31 -8.03 0.19
CA VAL A 65 -13.77 -9.39 0.53
C VAL A 65 -13.42 -9.80 1.97
N TYR A 66 -12.41 -9.17 2.57
CA TYR A 66 -11.81 -9.63 3.82
C TYR A 66 -11.64 -8.45 4.76
N GLN A 67 -11.66 -8.71 6.06
CA GLN A 67 -11.43 -7.72 7.10
C GLN A 67 -10.56 -8.33 8.20
N LEU A 68 -9.70 -7.53 8.82
CA LEU A 68 -8.91 -7.97 9.96
C LEU A 68 -9.77 -7.95 11.22
N VAL A 69 -9.90 -9.10 11.87
CA VAL A 69 -10.59 -9.25 13.15
C VAL A 69 -9.58 -9.63 14.22
N LYS A 70 -9.67 -8.99 15.39
CA LYS A 70 -8.86 -9.36 16.54
C LYS A 70 -9.23 -10.78 16.97
N LYS A 71 -8.21 -11.59 17.29
CA LYS A 71 -8.40 -12.93 17.86
C LYS A 71 -8.94 -12.84 19.29
#